data_AF-A0A660PK37-F1
#
_entry.id   AF-A0A660PK37-F1
#
_cell.length_a   1.000
_cell.length_b   1.000
_cell.length_c   1.000
_cell.angle_alpha   90.00
_cell.angle_beta   90.00
_cell.angle_gamma   90.00
#
_symmetry.space_group_name_H-M   'P 1'
#
loop_
_entity.id
_entity.type
_entity.pdbx_description
1 polymer ?
#
loop_
_entity_poly.entity_id
_entity_poly.type
_entity_poly.pdbx_seq_one_letter_code
_entity_poly.pdbx_strand_id
1 'polypeptide(L)'
;DIYTSVKVSFKDAILGTKVQAETLTKKIAMTIKPGTQPGTLMRLKGMGLAVGDKNGDLFVKVEIDIPEKITDKQRELLNKWNE
;
A
#
# COMPACT_ATOMS: atom_id res chain seq x y z
N ASP A 1 -6.99 -8.85 16.07
CA ASP A 1 -6.45 -8.39 14.77
C ASP A 1 -5.39 -7.33 14.99
N ILE A 2 -4.51 -7.16 14.02
CA ILE A 2 -3.43 -6.15 14.05
C ILE A 2 -3.51 -5.27 12.81
N TYR A 3 -3.03 -4.03 12.96
CA TYR A 3 -3.01 -3.05 11.89
C TYR A 3 -1.56 -2.62 11.64
N THR A 4 -1.20 -2.50 10.37
CA THR A 4 0.05 -1.90 9.92
C THR A 4 -0.22 -1.01 8.72
N SER A 5 0.75 -0.22 8.28
CA SER A 5 0.66 0.54 7.04
C SER A 5 1.80 0.21 6.09
N VAL A 6 1.54 0.40 4.80
CA VAL A 6 2.55 0.35 3.75
C VAL A 6 2.45 1.60 2.91
N LYS A 7 3.61 2.23 2.67
CA LYS A 7 3.70 3.39 1.78
C LYS A 7 3.79 2.92 0.34
N VAL A 8 2.96 3.49 -0.52
CA VAL A 8 2.92 3.23 -1.96
C VAL A 8 3.06 4.55 -2.68
N SER A 9 3.95 4.62 -3.67
CA SER A 9 4.10 5.86 -4.45
C SER A 9 2.80 6.21 -5.17
N PHE A 10 2.51 7.50 -5.33
CA PHE A 10 1.38 7.98 -6.11
C PHE A 10 1.26 7.30 -7.49
N LYS A 11 2.39 7.19 -8.20
CA LYS A 11 2.47 6.53 -9.51
C LYS A 11 2.03 5.07 -9.43
N ASP A 12 2.54 4.33 -8.45
CA ASP A 12 2.25 2.91 -8.31
C ASP A 12 0.83 2.63 -7.81
N ALA A 13 0.23 3.57 -7.07
CA ALA A 13 -1.17 3.50 -6.69
C ALA A 13 -2.10 3.64 -7.91
N ILE A 14 -1.71 4.50 -8.87
CA ILE A 14 -2.44 4.68 -10.12
C ILE A 14 -2.27 3.47 -11.04
N LEU A 15 -1.03 3.05 -11.29
CA LEU A 15 -0.71 2.03 -12.30
C LEU A 15 -0.82 0.60 -11.77
N GLY A 16 -0.85 0.42 -10.45
CA GLY A 16 -0.72 -0.89 -9.80
C GLY A 16 0.74 -1.33 -9.69
N THR A 17 1.02 -2.11 -8.65
CA THR A 17 2.37 -2.64 -8.39
C THR A 17 2.32 -3.85 -7.46
N LYS A 18 3.48 -4.43 -7.17
CA LYS A 18 3.66 -5.36 -6.05
C LYS A 18 4.55 -4.70 -5.00
N VAL A 19 4.05 -4.62 -3.77
CA VAL A 19 4.82 -4.11 -2.62
C VAL A 19 5.06 -5.22 -1.61
N GLN A 20 6.10 -5.09 -0.79
CA GLN A 20 6.28 -5.97 0.37
C GLN A 20 5.73 -5.28 1.60
N ALA A 21 4.76 -5.93 2.26
CA ALA A 21 4.30 -5.54 3.58
C ALA A 21 5.08 -6.32 4.64
N GLU A 22 5.56 -5.62 5.67
CA GLU A 22 6.17 -6.26 6.83
C GLU A 22 5.07 -6.75 7.78
N THR A 23 5.12 -8.03 8.13
CA THR A 23 4.30 -8.61 9.19
C THR A 23 5.15 -8.85 10.43
N LEU A 24 4.53 -9.28 11.54
CA LEU A 24 5.23 -9.62 12.78
C LEU A 24 6.28 -10.73 12.61
N THR A 25 6.17 -11.56 11.58
CA THR A 25 7.02 -12.74 11.40
C THR A 25 7.78 -12.76 10.08
N LYS A 26 7.24 -12.16 9.01
CA LYS A 26 7.85 -12.21 7.68
C LYS A 26 7.41 -11.07 6.77
N LYS A 27 8.14 -10.89 5.67
CA LYS A 27 7.72 -10.01 4.58
C LYS A 27 6.78 -10.77 3.65
N ILE A 28 5.65 -10.15 3.28
CA ILE A 28 4.66 -10.73 2.37
C ILE A 28 4.52 -9.80 1.18
N ALA A 29 4.57 -10.38 -0.02
CA ALA A 29 4.27 -9.66 -1.25
C ALA A 29 2.75 -9.43 -1.35
N MET A 30 2.37 -8.16 -1.48
CA MET A 30 0.99 -7.71 -1.63
C MET A 30 0.84 -7.03 -3.00
N THR A 31 -0.25 -7.32 -3.70
CA THR A 31 -0.53 -6.71 -5.00
C THR A 31 -1.41 -5.48 -4.80
N ILE A 32 -0.90 -4.31 -5.18
CA ILE A 32 -1.66 -3.07 -5.27
C ILE A 32 -2.32 -3.03 -6.63
N LYS A 33 -3.66 -2.96 -6.64
CA LYS A 33 -4.41 -2.86 -7.89
C LYS A 33 -4.27 -1.45 -8.48
N PRO A 34 -4.32 -1.29 -9.81
CA PRO A 34 -4.43 0.04 -10.41
C PRO A 34 -5.62 0.81 -9.82
N GLY A 35 -5.43 2.10 -9.55
CA GLY A 35 -6.44 2.97 -8.95
C GLY A 35 -6.70 2.73 -7.45
N THR A 36 -5.78 2.10 -6.73
CA THR A 36 -5.94 1.88 -5.27
C THR A 36 -6.00 3.23 -4.54
N GLN A 37 -7.03 3.42 -3.73
CA GLN A 37 -7.28 4.69 -3.04
C GLN A 37 -6.45 4.80 -1.75
N PRO A 38 -6.06 6.02 -1.35
CA PRO A 38 -5.47 6.26 -0.03
C PRO A 38 -6.36 5.75 1.10
N GLY A 39 -5.77 5.11 2.10
CA GLY A 39 -6.48 4.57 3.26
C GLY A 39 -7.17 3.22 3.01
N THR A 40 -7.05 2.65 1.80
CA THR A 40 -7.55 1.28 1.53
C THR A 40 -6.98 0.30 2.54
N LEU A 41 -7.84 -0.50 3.18
CA LEU A 41 -7.46 -1.56 4.10
C LEU A 41 -7.46 -2.91 3.38
N MET A 42 -6.30 -3.56 3.34
CA MET A 42 -6.14 -4.90 2.77
C MET A 42 -6.03 -5.93 3.89
N ARG A 43 -6.87 -6.95 3.87
CA ARG A 43 -6.89 -8.00 4.90
C ARG A 43 -6.04 -9.20 4.49
N LEU A 44 -5.06 -9.53 5.32
CA LEU A 44 -4.27 -10.75 5.24
C LEU A 44 -4.75 -11.72 6.33
N LYS A 45 -5.54 -12.70 5.89
CA LYS A 45 -6.21 -13.66 6.78
C LYS A 45 -5.19 -14.54 7.53
N GLY A 46 -5.35 -14.67 8.85
CA GLY A 46 -4.53 -15.55 9.69
C GLY A 46 -3.07 -15.10 9.90
N MET A 47 -2.74 -13.87 9.53
CA MET A 47 -1.39 -13.28 9.68
C MET A 47 -1.29 -12.32 10.88
N GLY A 48 -2.30 -12.30 11.75
CA GLY A 48 -2.31 -11.52 12.98
C GLY A 48 -1.69 -12.25 14.17
N LEU A 49 -1.93 -11.72 15.37
CA LEU A 49 -1.47 -12.35 16.61
C LEU A 49 -2.16 -13.69 16.83
N ALA A 50 -1.37 -14.67 17.29
CA ALA A 50 -1.86 -15.97 17.74
C ALA A 50 -2.34 -15.87 19.20
N VAL A 51 -3.56 -16.34 19.46
CA VAL A 51 -4.12 -16.47 20.81
C VAL A 51 -4.70 -17.88 20.95
N GLY A 52 -3.98 -18.74 21.69
CA GLY A 52 -4.27 -20.19 21.71
C GLY A 52 -4.10 -20.80 20.32
N ASP A 53 -5.08 -21.58 19.87
CA ASP A 53 -5.08 -22.24 18.55
C ASP A 53 -5.59 -21.34 17.40
N LYS A 54 -5.96 -20.09 17.67
CA LYS A 54 -6.51 -19.17 16.66
C LYS A 54 -5.53 -18.07 16.31
N ASN A 55 -5.35 -17.86 15.01
CA ASN A 55 -4.64 -16.70 14.47
C ASN A 55 -5.63 -15.60 14.10
N GLY A 56 -5.39 -14.38 14.57
CA GLY A 56 -6.13 -13.19 14.11
C GLY A 56 -5.76 -12.80 12.68
N ASP A 57 -6.39 -11.74 12.18
CA ASP A 57 -6.10 -11.17 10.87
C ASP A 57 -5.14 -9.97 10.97
N LEU A 58 -4.39 -9.72 9.90
CA LEU A 58 -3.58 -8.52 9.72
C LEU A 58 -4.26 -7.61 8.70
N PHE A 59 -4.49 -6.36 9.06
CA PHE A 59 -4.99 -5.32 8.18
C PHE A 59 -3.84 -4.38 7.79
N VAL A 60 -3.56 -4.27 6.50
CA VAL A 60 -2.54 -3.38 5.95
C VAL A 60 -3.23 -2.16 5.36
N LYS A 61 -3.00 -0.99 5.93
CA LYS A 61 -3.46 0.28 5.40
C LYS A 61 -2.51 0.78 4.31
N VAL A 62 -3.05 1.08 3.15
CA VAL A 62 -2.29 1.66 2.04
C VAL A 62 -2.22 3.18 2.25
N GLU A 63 -1.00 3.68 2.45
CA GLU A 63 -0.73 5.12 2.55
C GLU A 63 -0.05 5.57 1.26
N ILE A 64 -0.62 6.58 0.61
CA ILE A 64 -0.05 7.10 -0.64
C ILE A 64 1.00 8.15 -0.31
N ASP A 65 2.21 7.88 -0.76
CA ASP A 65 3.33 8.79 -0.65
C ASP A 65 3.35 9.72 -1.86
N ILE A 66 3.17 11.02 -1.60
CA ILE A 66 3.20 12.08 -2.60
C ILE A 66 4.52 12.84 -2.41
N PRO A 67 5.38 12.90 -3.44
CA PRO A 67 6.68 13.55 -3.32
C PRO A 67 6.53 15.07 -3.10
N GLU A 68 7.31 15.63 -2.18
CA GLU A 68 7.32 17.08 -1.89
C GLU A 68 7.93 17.92 -3.04
N LYS A 69 8.82 17.30 -3.82
CA LYS A 69 9.53 17.95 -4.93
C LYS A 69 9.41 17.08 -6.17
N ILE A 70 9.15 17.73 -7.30
CA ILE A 70 9.10 17.11 -8.63
C ILE A 70 9.92 17.96 -9.61
N THR A 71 10.46 17.31 -10.64
CA THR A 71 11.19 18.00 -11.71
C THR A 71 10.23 18.74 -12.64
N ASP A 72 10.73 19.71 -13.41
CA ASP A 72 9.92 20.43 -14.39
C ASP A 72 9.25 19.49 -15.40
N LYS A 73 9.97 18.45 -15.82
CA LYS A 73 9.44 17.39 -16.70
C LYS A 73 8.29 16.61 -16.04
N GLN A 74 8.40 16.26 -14.77
CA GLN A 74 7.32 15.58 -14.04
C GLN A 74 6.10 16.49 -13.88
N ARG A 75 6.30 17.77 -13.61
CA ARG A 75 5.23 18.77 -13.51
C ARG A 75 4.49 18.94 -14.84
N GLU A 76 5.23 19.04 -15.95
CA GLU A 76 4.65 19.13 -17.29
C GLU A 76 3.78 17.91 -17.61
N LEU A 77 4.27 16.69 -17.32
CA LEU A 77 3.50 15.46 -17.53
C LEU A 77 2.23 15.41 -16.69
N LEU A 78 2.27 15.85 -15.42
CA LEU A 78 1.09 15.89 -14.56
C LEU A 78 0.05 16.92 -15.02
N ASN A 79 0.49 18.08 -15.53
CA ASN A 79 -0.43 19.07 -16.09
C ASN A 79 -1.14 18.56 -17.34
N LYS A 80 -0.42 17.87 -18.24
CA LYS A 80 -0.99 17.27 -19.46
C LYS A 80 -1.91 16.08 -19.18
N TRP A 81 -1.81 15.44 -18.01
CA TRP A 81 -2.62 14.27 -17.69
C TRP A 81 -4.11 14.61 -17.48
N ASN A 82 -4.42 15.85 -17.10
CA ASN A 82 -5.79 16.31 -16.91
C ASN A 82 -6.47 16.79 -18.21
N GLU A 83 -5.73 16.84 -19.34
CA GLU A 83 -6.25 17.12 -20.68
C GLU A 83 -6.60 15.81 -21.41
#